data_AF-A0A1H1RHW2-F1
#
_entry.id   AF-A0A1H1RHW2-F1
#
_cell.length_a   1.000
_cell.length_b   1.000
_cell.length_c   1.000
_cell.angle_alpha   90.00
_cell.angle_beta   90.00
_cell.angle_gamma   90.00
#
_symmetry.space_group_name_H-M   'P 1'
#
loop_
_entity.id
_entity.type
_entity.pdbx_description
1 polymer ?
#
loop_
_entity_poly.entity_id
_entity_poly.type
_entity_poly.pdbx_seq_one_letter_code
_entity_poly.pdbx_strand_id
1 'polypeptide(L)' 'MENNHQNSNTPPEDNKPKNTNHIALWMSVGTALGISIGVAMDNIALGVGIGIAIGVAIGAAIQSKNKT' A
#
# COMPACT_ATOMS: atom_id res chain seq x y z
N MET A 1 16.93 44.15 -24.04
CA MET A 1 15.64 43.47 -24.30
C MET A 1 16.03 42.08 -24.77
N GLU A 2 15.73 40.94 -24.16
CA GLU A 2 15.03 40.54 -22.95
C GLU A 2 15.52 39.10 -22.69
N ASN A 3 15.69 38.75 -21.42
CA ASN A 3 16.18 37.45 -20.98
C ASN A 3 15.13 36.35 -21.23
N ASN A 4 15.60 35.11 -21.07
CA ASN A 4 14.86 34.03 -20.41
C ASN A 4 14.06 33.05 -21.29
N HIS A 5 14.80 32.09 -21.89
CA HIS A 5 14.25 30.77 -22.13
C HIS A 5 14.37 29.94 -20.85
N GLN A 6 13.35 30.05 -19.99
CA GLN A 6 13.03 29.07 -18.96
C GLN A 6 12.74 27.73 -19.64
N ASN A 7 13.74 26.85 -19.74
CA ASN A 7 13.51 25.44 -20.00
C ASN A 7 13.14 24.76 -18.67
N SER A 8 11.87 24.85 -18.30
CA SER A 8 11.25 24.09 -17.22
C SER A 8 10.57 22.85 -17.81
N ASN A 9 11.36 21.82 -18.12
CA ASN A 9 10.86 20.49 -18.51
C ASN A 9 10.91 19.48 -17.35
N THR A 10 10.68 19.92 -16.12
CA THR A 10 10.30 18.99 -15.04
C THR A 10 8.79 18.79 -15.11
N PRO A 11 8.30 17.57 -15.38
CA PRO A 11 6.88 17.26 -15.31
C PRO A 11 6.34 17.71 -13.95
N PRO A 12 5.13 18.30 -13.89
CA PRO A 12 4.55 18.74 -12.63
C PRO A 12 4.54 17.56 -11.67
N GLU A 13 5.18 17.73 -10.50
CA GLU A 13 5.09 16.77 -9.42
C GLU A 13 3.61 16.57 -9.13
N ASP A 14 3.16 15.38 -9.45
CA ASP A 14 1.79 14.92 -9.35
C ASP A 14 1.44 14.84 -7.87
N ASN A 15 0.96 15.97 -7.35
CA ASN A 15 0.35 16.11 -6.04
C ASN A 15 -1.00 15.37 -6.06
N LYS A 16 -1.00 14.06 -6.35
CA LYS A 16 -2.17 13.22 -6.15
C LYS A 16 -2.55 13.38 -4.69
N PRO A 17 -3.80 13.71 -4.36
CA PRO A 17 -4.26 13.63 -2.99
C PRO A 17 -3.99 12.19 -2.54
N LYS A 18 -3.05 12.03 -1.61
CA LYS A 18 -2.76 10.74 -0.97
C LYS A 18 -3.98 10.35 -0.14
N ASN A 19 -5.01 9.85 -0.82
CA ASN A 19 -6.06 9.08 -0.20
C ASN A 19 -5.38 7.84 0.37
N THR A 20 -4.96 7.95 1.63
CA THR A 20 -4.31 6.88 2.36
C THR A 20 -5.31 5.75 2.51
N ASN A 21 -5.35 4.88 1.52
CA ASN A 21 -6.19 3.70 1.50
C ASN A 21 -5.59 2.74 2.52
N HIS A 22 -6.07 2.82 3.76
CA HIS A 22 -5.56 2.01 4.87
C HIS A 22 -5.64 0.53 4.54
N ILE A 23 -6.68 0.11 3.83
CA ILE A 23 -6.82 -1.27 3.33
C ILE A 23 -5.63 -1.68 2.46
N ALA A 24 -5.19 -0.84 1.52
CA ALA A 24 -4.05 -1.16 0.64
C ALA A 24 -2.73 -1.29 1.41
N LEU A 25 -2.53 -0.43 2.43
CA LEU A 25 -1.36 -0.48 3.30
C LEU A 25 -1.35 -1.77 4.14
N TRP A 26 -2.46 -2.13 4.76
CA TRP A 26 -2.53 -3.34 5.60
C TRP A 26 -2.52 -4.63 4.76
N MET A 27 -3.00 -4.57 3.52
CA MET A 27 -2.97 -5.70 2.59
C MET A 27 -1.55 -6.00 2.09
N SER A 28 -0.72 -4.99 1.80
CA SER A 28 0.68 -5.20 1.43
C SER A 28 1.51 -5.74 2.59
N VAL A 29 1.31 -5.22 3.80
CA VAL A 29 1.94 -5.73 5.03
C VAL A 29 1.53 -7.17 5.32
N GLY A 30 0.23 -7.47 5.30
CA GLY A 30 -0.29 -8.82 5.53
C GLY A 30 0.22 -9.84 4.49
N THR A 31 0.32 -9.44 3.22
CA THR A 31 0.86 -10.28 2.15
C THR A 31 2.35 -10.56 2.34
N ALA A 32 3.17 -9.53 2.63
CA ALA A 32 4.60 -9.70 2.85
C ALA A 32 4.90 -10.63 4.04
N LEU A 33 4.19 -10.45 5.15
CA LEU A 33 4.31 -11.31 6.33
C LEU A 33 3.80 -12.73 6.04
N GLY A 34 2.66 -12.86 5.38
CA GLY A 34 2.07 -14.14 5.02
C GLY A 34 2.97 -14.98 4.10
N ILE A 35 3.59 -14.36 3.10
CA ILE A 35 4.56 -15.02 2.23
C ILE A 35 5.78 -15.45 3.04
N SER A 36 6.32 -14.56 3.88
CA SER A 36 7.50 -14.86 4.71
C SER A 36 7.27 -16.06 5.63
N ILE A 37 6.11 -16.11 6.29
CA ILE A 37 5.70 -17.21 7.17
C ILE A 37 5.41 -18.48 6.35
N GLY A 38 4.72 -18.35 5.21
CA GLY A 38 4.41 -19.48 4.33
C GLY A 38 5.66 -20.16 3.77
N VAL A 39 6.68 -19.38 3.42
CA VAL A 39 8.00 -19.90 3.01
C VAL A 39 8.68 -20.61 4.19
N ALA A 40 8.64 -20.05 5.40
CA ALA A 40 9.21 -20.68 6.59
C ALA A 40 8.51 -22.01 6.97
N MET A 41 7.22 -22.13 6.66
CA MET A 41 6.41 -23.33 6.90
C MET A 41 6.41 -24.33 5.74
N ASP A 42 7.16 -24.07 4.66
CA ASP A 42 7.13 -24.83 3.40
C ASP A 42 5.70 -24.99 2.83
N ASN A 43 4.83 -24.03 3.14
CA ASN A 43 3.44 -23.99 2.70
C ASN A 43 3.00 -22.55 2.42
N ILE A 44 3.39 -22.08 1.24
CA ILE A 44 3.11 -20.72 0.77
C ILE A 44 1.61 -20.50 0.62
N ALA A 45 0.83 -21.51 0.21
CA ALA A 45 -0.62 -21.38 0.07
C ALA A 45 -1.28 -21.02 1.40
N LEU A 46 -0.86 -21.68 2.49
CA LEU A 46 -1.37 -21.43 3.84
C LEU A 46 -0.91 -20.06 4.35
N GLY A 47 0.37 -19.71 4.17
CA GLY A 47 0.90 -18.41 4.58
C GLY A 47 0.25 -17.22 3.86
N VAL A 48 0.07 -17.31 2.54
CA VAL A 48 -0.60 -16.27 1.75
C VAL A 48 -2.08 -16.16 2.14
N GLY A 49 -2.78 -17.28 2.30
CA GLY A 49 -4.18 -17.29 2.72
C GLY A 49 -4.38 -16.61 4.07
N ILE A 50 -3.55 -16.96 5.07
CA ILE A 50 -3.56 -16.34 6.40
C ILE A 50 -3.17 -14.85 6.32
N GLY A 51 -2.10 -14.53 5.59
CA GLY A 51 -1.60 -13.16 5.47
C GLY A 51 -2.60 -12.20 4.85
N ILE A 52 -3.29 -12.63 3.79
CA ILE A 52 -4.36 -11.85 3.15
C ILE A 52 -5.54 -11.72 4.11
N ALA A 53 -5.98 -12.81 4.76
CA ALA A 53 -7.10 -12.77 5.69
C ALA A 53 -6.86 -11.78 6.86
N ILE A 54 -5.66 -11.82 7.46
CA ILE A 54 -5.27 -10.91 8.55
C ILE A 54 -5.15 -9.47 8.02
N GLY A 55 -4.46 -9.25 6.91
CA GLY A 55 -4.26 -7.91 6.33
C GLY A 55 -5.58 -7.22 5.97
N VAL A 56 -6.53 -7.96 5.38
CA VAL A 56 -7.87 -7.48 5.07
C VAL A 56 -8.67 -7.23 6.34
N ALA A 57 -8.65 -8.13 7.32
CA ALA A 57 -9.38 -7.96 8.58
C ALA A 57 -8.94 -6.70 9.34
N ILE A 58 -7.63 -6.49 9.47
CA ILE A 58 -7.06 -5.29 10.13
C ILE A 58 -7.35 -4.04 9.31
N GLY A 59 -7.11 -4.09 7.99
CA GLY A 59 -7.37 -2.97 7.09
C GLY A 59 -8.83 -2.52 7.11
N ALA A 60 -9.77 -3.48 7.09
CA ALA A 60 -11.21 -3.22 7.17
C ALA A 60 -11.62 -2.65 8.53
N ALA A 61 -11.09 -3.20 9.65
CA ALA A 61 -11.38 -2.70 10.99
C ALA A 61 -10.93 -1.24 11.17
N ILE A 62 -9.73 -0.90 10.67
CA ILE A 62 -9.18 0.47 10.73
C ILE A 62 -9.94 1.41 9.79
N GLN A 63 -10.27 0.96 8.58
CA GLN A 63 -11.09 1.74 7.65
C GLN A 63 -12.46 2.05 8.24
N SER A 64 -13.08 1.08 8.94
CA SER A 64 -14.36 1.27 9.61
C SER A 64 -14.27 2.32 10.72
N LYS A 65 -13.18 2.32 11.50
CA LYS A 65 -12.95 3.35 12.53
C LYS A 65 -12.72 4.75 11.97
N ASN A 66 -12.15 4.86 10.77
CA ASN A 66 -11.88 6.16 10.13
C ASN A 66 -13.11 6.78 9.47
N LYS A 67 -14.24 6.05 9.39
CA LYS A 67 -15.49 6.51 8.78
C LYS A 67 -16.52 6.96 9.83
N THR A 68 -16.15 7.03 11.12
CA THR A 68 -16.92 7.58 12.24
C THR A 68 -16.21 8.82 12.77
#